data_AF-A0A2V8C1E0-F1
#
_entry.id   AF-A0A2V8C1E0-F1
#
_cell.length_a   1.000
_cell.length_b   1.000
_cell.length_c   1.000
_cell.angle_alpha   90.00
_cell.angle_beta   90.00
_cell.angle_gamma   90.00
#
_symmetry.space_group_name_H-M   'P 1'
#
loop_
_entity.id
_entity.type
_entity.pdbx_description
1 polymer ?
#
loop_
_entity_poly.entity_id
_entity_poly.type
_entity_poly.pdbx_seq_one_letter_code
_entity_poly.pdbx_strand_id
1 'polypeptide(L)'
;MLLPQILPIPWDKSNTFWESPAYSIFRNIDDGPESRRNRLVLRAFQFTELRELYLNTLLECADSILQAPVGAPASGVGWLESEVTRVADQIREANYADPSREAYTNADWDESIAPVTKLRLEPPSDDPSASESSLPIYDRTLRARIRCAERRR
;
A
#
# COMPACT_ATOMS: atom_id res chain seq x y z
N MET A 1 -5.19 -37.21 2.71
CA MET A 1 -6.01 -36.45 1.74
C MET A 1 -5.53 -35.02 1.77
N LEU A 2 -5.00 -34.49 0.66
CA LEU A 2 -4.68 -33.07 0.55
C LEU A 2 -5.99 -32.33 0.24
N LEU A 3 -6.39 -31.42 1.12
CA LEU A 3 -7.50 -30.52 0.83
C LEU A 3 -7.10 -29.60 -0.34
N PRO A 4 -8.02 -29.29 -1.25
CA PRO A 4 -7.75 -28.32 -2.31
C PRO A 4 -7.41 -26.96 -1.67
N GLN A 5 -6.27 -26.39 -2.06
CA GLN A 5 -5.93 -25.03 -1.69
C GLN A 5 -6.87 -24.08 -2.44
N ILE A 6 -7.72 -23.38 -1.69
CA ILE A 6 -8.52 -22.29 -2.22
C ILE A 6 -7.67 -21.03 -2.13
N LEU A 7 -7.17 -20.56 -3.27
CA LEU A 7 -6.41 -19.31 -3.37
C LEU A 7 -7.34 -18.19 -3.87
N PRO A 8 -7.63 -17.15 -3.05
CA PRO A 8 -8.38 -16.00 -3.53
C PRO A 8 -7.55 -15.23 -4.55
N ILE A 9 -8.16 -14.89 -5.70
CA ILE A 9 -7.54 -14.06 -6.73
C ILE A 9 -8.15 -12.66 -6.63
N PRO A 10 -7.33 -11.60 -6.40
CA PRO A 10 -7.84 -10.24 -6.38
C PRO A 10 -8.33 -9.84 -7.77
N TRP A 11 -9.48 -9.16 -7.80
CA TRP A 11 -10.07 -8.58 -9.01
C TRP A 11 -10.46 -7.13 -8.72
N ASP A 12 -10.51 -6.31 -9.78
CA ASP A 12 -10.98 -4.91 -9.76
C ASP A 12 -10.34 -4.04 -8.67
N LYS A 13 -9.07 -3.65 -8.91
CA LYS A 13 -8.22 -2.94 -7.94
C LYS A 13 -7.81 -1.53 -8.36
N SER A 14 -8.53 -0.93 -9.32
CA SER A 14 -8.31 0.45 -9.79
C SER A 14 -8.36 1.49 -8.66
N ASN A 15 -9.21 1.27 -7.64
CA ASN A 15 -9.40 2.23 -6.54
C ASN A 15 -8.38 2.10 -5.39
N THR A 16 -7.34 1.27 -5.55
CA THR A 16 -6.42 0.92 -4.45
C THR A 16 -5.67 2.13 -3.88
N PHE A 17 -5.37 3.12 -4.72
CA PHE A 17 -4.59 4.31 -4.34
C PHE A 17 -5.43 5.58 -4.18
N TRP A 18 -6.76 5.48 -4.25
CA TRP A 18 -7.65 6.66 -4.15
C TRP A 18 -7.96 7.06 -2.71
N GLU A 19 -7.84 6.11 -1.79
CA GLU A 19 -8.28 6.27 -0.41
C GLU A 19 -7.18 6.88 0.47
N SER A 20 -7.60 7.59 1.51
CA SER A 20 -6.68 8.27 2.43
C SER A 20 -5.75 7.28 3.16
N PRO A 21 -4.48 7.66 3.44
CA PRO A 21 -3.60 6.92 4.36
C PRO A 21 -4.22 6.63 5.73
N ALA A 22 -5.23 7.42 6.12
CA ALA A 22 -5.96 7.27 7.37
C ALA A 22 -6.91 6.05 7.39
N TYR A 23 -7.08 5.33 6.27
CA TYR A 23 -7.94 4.15 6.22
C TYR A 23 -7.46 3.03 7.12
N SER A 24 -8.39 2.33 7.76
CA SER A 24 -8.06 1.21 8.65
C SER A 24 -7.49 0.04 7.84
N ILE A 25 -6.40 -0.55 8.34
CA ILE A 25 -5.86 -1.84 7.83
C ILE A 25 -6.79 -3.02 8.15
N PHE A 26 -7.84 -2.77 8.94
CA PHE A 26 -8.88 -3.73 9.30
C PHE A 26 -10.21 -3.44 8.60
N ARG A 27 -10.18 -2.73 7.46
CA ARG A 27 -11.39 -2.40 6.73
C ARG A 27 -12.16 -3.65 6.30
N ASN A 28 -13.47 -3.66 6.53
CA ASN A 28 -14.36 -4.82 6.40
C ASN A 28 -13.95 -6.03 7.26
N ILE A 29 -13.18 -5.82 8.31
CA ILE A 29 -12.89 -6.81 9.35
C ILE A 29 -13.52 -6.33 10.65
N ASP A 30 -13.08 -5.19 11.20
CA ASP A 30 -13.60 -4.62 12.44
C ASP A 30 -14.53 -3.41 12.23
N ASP A 31 -14.41 -2.74 11.09
CA ASP A 31 -15.21 -1.59 10.71
C ASP A 31 -16.36 -1.94 9.73
N GLY A 32 -17.25 -0.97 9.51
CA GLY A 32 -18.38 -1.09 8.57
C GLY A 32 -19.52 -2.02 9.01
N PRO A 33 -20.55 -2.17 8.15
CA PRO A 33 -21.72 -3.02 8.41
C PRO A 33 -21.35 -4.50 8.53
N GLU A 34 -21.93 -5.21 9.49
CA GLU A 34 -21.64 -6.63 9.75
C GLU A 34 -21.85 -7.54 8.52
N SER A 35 -22.86 -7.24 7.70
CA SER A 35 -23.16 -7.99 6.47
C SER A 35 -22.07 -7.92 5.41
N ARG A 36 -21.14 -6.96 5.51
CA ARG A 36 -20.01 -6.77 4.59
C ARG A 36 -18.67 -7.24 5.15
N ARG A 37 -18.64 -7.72 6.40
CA ARG A 37 -17.39 -8.15 7.04
C ARG A 37 -16.92 -9.51 6.54
N ASN A 38 -15.62 -9.66 6.40
CA ASN A 38 -15.01 -10.93 6.00
C ASN A 38 -15.07 -11.94 7.15
N ARG A 39 -16.07 -12.83 7.11
CA ARG A 39 -16.29 -13.87 8.14
C ARG A 39 -15.13 -14.86 8.26
N LEU A 40 -14.41 -15.14 7.16
CA LEU A 40 -13.26 -16.03 7.19
C LEU A 40 -12.13 -15.40 8.02
N VAL A 41 -11.80 -14.14 7.74
CA VAL A 41 -10.76 -13.40 8.46
C VAL A 41 -11.13 -13.19 9.93
N LEU A 42 -12.39 -12.83 10.22
CA LEU A 42 -12.89 -12.70 11.59
C LEU A 42 -12.71 -13.97 12.42
N ARG A 43 -12.94 -15.15 11.82
CA ARG A 43 -12.72 -16.44 12.46
C ARG A 43 -11.25 -16.76 12.60
N ALA A 44 -10.44 -16.46 11.59
CA ALA A 44 -9.00 -16.66 11.64
C ALA A 44 -8.34 -15.82 12.75
N PHE A 45 -8.81 -14.58 12.96
CA PHE A 45 -8.26 -13.68 13.97
C PHE A 45 -8.62 -14.04 15.42
N GLN A 46 -9.46 -15.07 15.63
CA GLN A 46 -9.63 -15.67 16.97
C GLN A 46 -8.37 -16.44 17.40
N PHE A 47 -7.50 -16.81 16.45
CA PHE A 47 -6.22 -17.46 16.72
C PHE A 47 -5.10 -16.41 16.68
N THR A 48 -4.40 -16.24 17.80
CA THR A 48 -3.36 -15.23 17.96
C THR A 48 -2.27 -15.38 16.89
N GLU A 49 -1.86 -16.60 16.60
CA GLU A 49 -0.78 -16.92 15.65
C GLU A 49 -1.14 -16.49 14.23
N LEU A 50 -2.40 -16.65 13.82
CA LEU A 50 -2.86 -16.22 12.49
C LEU A 50 -2.99 -14.70 12.39
N ARG A 51 -3.36 -14.04 13.50
CA ARG A 51 -3.39 -12.57 13.56
C ARG A 51 -1.98 -11.99 13.51
N GLU A 52 -1.03 -12.55 14.25
CA GLU A 52 0.38 -12.16 14.21
C GLU A 52 0.99 -12.40 12.83
N LEU A 53 0.70 -13.54 12.21
CA LEU A 53 1.11 -13.81 10.83
C LEU A 53 0.59 -12.73 9.87
N TYR A 54 -0.69 -12.36 9.96
CA TYR A 54 -1.26 -11.29 9.13
C TYR A 54 -0.51 -9.96 9.31
N LEU A 55 -0.27 -9.53 10.54
CA LEU A 55 0.42 -8.27 10.83
C LEU A 55 1.88 -8.28 10.37
N ASN A 56 2.59 -9.39 10.59
CA ASN A 56 3.96 -9.58 10.11
C ASN A 56 4.02 -9.55 8.59
N THR A 57 3.09 -10.22 7.89
CA THR A 57 3.01 -10.15 6.43
C THR A 57 2.75 -8.73 5.93
N LEU A 58 1.92 -7.93 6.63
CA LEU A 58 1.74 -6.52 6.26
C LEU A 58 3.03 -5.70 6.42
N LEU A 59 3.82 -5.97 7.46
CA LEU A 59 5.12 -5.33 7.66
C LEU A 59 6.11 -5.75 6.55
N GLU A 60 6.18 -7.04 6.24
CA GLU A 60 7.02 -7.55 5.15
C GLU A 60 6.64 -6.94 3.79
N CYS A 61 5.34 -6.79 3.50
CA CYS A 61 4.87 -6.09 2.31
C CYS A 61 5.30 -4.63 2.31
N ALA A 62 5.16 -3.92 3.43
CA ALA A 62 5.59 -2.52 3.55
C ALA A 62 7.11 -2.38 3.37
N ASP A 63 7.91 -3.29 3.93
CA ASP A 63 9.36 -3.31 3.73
C ASP A 63 9.75 -3.64 2.28
N SER A 64 8.96 -4.49 1.61
CA SER A 64 9.23 -4.88 0.24
C SER A 64 9.22 -3.69 -0.72
N ILE A 65 8.35 -2.69 -0.52
CA ILE A 65 8.23 -1.55 -1.46
C ILE A 65 9.51 -0.71 -1.54
N LEU A 66 10.33 -0.76 -0.50
CA LEU A 66 11.61 -0.05 -0.40
C LEU A 66 12.77 -0.79 -1.07
N GLN A 67 12.59 -2.07 -1.39
CA GLN A 67 13.61 -2.86 -2.04
C GLN A 67 13.86 -2.35 -3.45
N ALA A 68 15.13 -2.37 -3.87
CA ALA A 68 15.50 -1.97 -5.21
C ALA A 68 14.84 -2.90 -6.26
N PRO A 69 14.51 -2.38 -7.46
CA PRO A 69 14.02 -3.21 -8.55
C PRO A 69 15.02 -4.33 -8.88
N VAL A 70 14.51 -5.52 -9.18
CA VAL A 70 15.34 -6.67 -9.57
C VAL A 70 16.11 -6.33 -10.85
N GLY A 71 17.44 -6.39 -10.78
CA GLY A 71 18.32 -6.12 -11.93
C GLY A 71 18.61 -4.65 -12.20
N ALA A 72 18.16 -3.72 -11.36
CA ALA A 72 18.51 -2.31 -11.45
C ALA A 72 19.65 -1.95 -10.47
N PRO A 73 20.54 -0.99 -10.83
CA PRO A 73 21.48 -0.43 -9.86
C PRO A 73 20.72 0.22 -8.70
N ALA A 74 21.32 0.23 -7.51
CA ALA A 74 20.75 0.87 -6.34
C ALA A 74 20.59 2.39 -6.59
N SER A 75 19.39 2.80 -7.02
CA SER A 75 19.03 4.19 -7.30
C SER A 75 18.51 4.92 -6.05
N GLY A 76 18.34 4.19 -4.93
CA GLY A 76 17.62 4.67 -3.75
C GLY A 76 16.10 4.80 -3.96
N VAL A 77 15.59 4.33 -5.11
CA VAL A 77 14.16 4.29 -5.45
C VAL A 77 13.66 2.85 -5.30
N GLY A 78 12.55 2.68 -4.60
CA GLY A 78 11.91 1.38 -4.41
C GLY A 78 11.32 0.80 -5.71
N TRP A 79 11.09 -0.50 -5.75
CA TRP A 79 10.55 -1.17 -6.94
C TRP A 79 9.17 -0.64 -7.33
N LEU A 80 8.31 -0.32 -6.37
CA LEU A 80 6.94 0.13 -6.64
C LEU A 80 6.93 1.50 -7.34
N GLU A 81 7.72 2.44 -6.84
CA GLU A 81 7.87 3.78 -7.45
C GLU A 81 8.46 3.68 -8.87
N SER A 82 9.42 2.77 -9.05
CA SER A 82 10.01 2.49 -10.36
C SER A 82 8.99 1.94 -11.36
N GLU A 83 8.14 1.00 -10.93
CA GLU A 83 7.11 0.41 -11.78
C GLU A 83 5.98 1.40 -12.12
N VAL A 84 5.57 2.22 -11.16
CA VAL A 84 4.58 3.29 -11.40
C VAL A 84 5.10 4.26 -12.45
N THR A 85 6.36 4.69 -12.32
CA THR A 85 7.01 5.58 -13.30
C THR A 85 7.09 4.92 -14.66
N ARG A 86 7.55 3.65 -14.72
CA ARG A 86 7.65 2.89 -15.97
C ARG A 86 6.31 2.78 -16.70
N VAL A 87 5.23 2.46 -15.98
CA VAL A 87 3.89 2.33 -16.58
C VAL A 87 3.34 3.69 -17.00
N ALA A 88 3.52 4.72 -16.17
CA ALA A 88 3.11 6.09 -16.52
C ALA A 88 3.79 6.57 -17.81
N ASP A 89 5.09 6.36 -17.94
CA ASP A 89 5.86 6.70 -19.16
C ASP A 89 5.33 5.94 -20.38
N GLN A 90 5.01 4.65 -20.22
CA GLN A 90 4.51 3.80 -21.30
C GLN A 90 3.17 4.28 -21.86
N ILE A 91 2.28 4.85 -21.02
CA ILE A 91 0.93 5.25 -21.42
C ILE A 91 0.77 6.76 -21.65
N ARG A 92 1.77 7.58 -21.30
CA ARG A 92 1.66 9.04 -21.28
C ARG A 92 1.19 9.61 -22.62
N GLU A 93 1.88 9.27 -23.70
CA GLU A 93 1.57 9.81 -25.04
C GLU A 93 0.18 9.38 -25.51
N ALA A 94 -0.19 8.12 -25.27
CA ALA A 94 -1.51 7.60 -25.61
C ALA A 94 -2.62 8.32 -24.81
N ASN A 95 -2.40 8.55 -23.52
CA ASN A 95 -3.32 9.31 -22.67
C ASN A 95 -3.45 10.78 -23.14
N TYR A 96 -2.36 11.40 -23.62
CA TYR A 96 -2.40 12.79 -24.11
C TYR A 96 -3.10 12.91 -25.47
N ALA A 97 -3.00 11.87 -26.29
CA ALA A 97 -3.65 11.82 -27.59
C ALA A 97 -5.12 11.37 -27.52
N ASP A 98 -5.58 10.82 -26.38
CA ASP A 98 -6.93 10.28 -26.26
C ASP A 98 -7.99 11.40 -26.32
N PRO A 99 -8.88 11.40 -27.34
CA PRO A 99 -9.93 12.40 -27.46
C PRO A 99 -11.12 12.16 -26.50
N SER A 100 -11.22 10.99 -25.86
CA SER A 100 -12.36 10.59 -25.02
C SER A 100 -12.26 11.04 -23.56
N ARG A 101 -11.13 11.63 -23.16
CA ARG A 101 -10.84 12.08 -21.77
C ARG A 101 -11.49 13.40 -21.38
N GLU A 102 -12.69 13.67 -21.88
CA GLU A 102 -13.41 14.96 -21.70
C GLU A 102 -13.56 15.37 -20.22
N ALA A 103 -13.42 14.43 -19.29
CA ALA A 103 -13.55 14.64 -17.85
C ALA A 103 -12.25 15.07 -17.12
N TYR A 104 -11.06 15.04 -17.74
CA TYR A 104 -9.80 15.43 -17.09
C TYR A 104 -8.71 15.90 -18.06
N THR A 105 -7.91 16.87 -17.64
CA THR A 105 -6.82 17.48 -18.42
C THR A 105 -5.51 16.68 -18.31
N ASN A 106 -4.52 17.01 -19.15
CA ASN A 106 -3.14 16.49 -19.00
C ASN A 106 -2.57 16.81 -17.60
N ALA A 107 -2.84 18.03 -17.11
CA ALA A 107 -2.35 18.47 -15.81
C ALA A 107 -2.99 17.66 -14.67
N ASP A 108 -4.28 17.35 -14.76
CA ASP A 108 -4.98 16.51 -13.77
C ASP A 108 -4.38 15.09 -13.73
N TRP A 109 -4.00 14.55 -14.90
CA TRP A 109 -3.31 13.26 -14.98
C TRP A 109 -1.92 13.31 -14.33
N ASP A 110 -1.10 14.31 -14.67
CA ASP A 110 0.23 14.50 -14.07
C ASP A 110 0.14 14.65 -12.54
N GLU A 111 -0.84 15.41 -12.05
CA GLU A 111 -1.10 15.57 -10.62
C GLU A 111 -1.55 14.25 -9.97
N SER A 112 -2.39 13.45 -10.63
CA SER A 112 -2.86 12.17 -10.09
C SER A 112 -1.74 11.13 -9.91
N ILE A 113 -0.68 11.21 -10.71
CA ILE A 113 0.44 10.27 -10.67
C ILE A 113 1.52 10.71 -9.66
N ALA A 114 1.66 12.01 -9.43
CA ALA A 114 2.70 12.58 -8.56
C ALA A 114 2.75 11.99 -7.13
N PRO A 115 1.64 11.68 -6.43
CA PRO A 115 1.68 11.04 -5.13
C PRO A 115 2.20 9.60 -5.18
N VAL A 116 1.90 8.87 -6.26
CA VAL A 116 2.24 7.45 -6.41
C VAL A 116 3.70 7.29 -6.88
N THR A 117 4.22 8.25 -7.64
CA THR A 117 5.64 8.36 -8.00
C THR A 117 6.51 8.98 -6.92
N LYS A 118 5.92 9.45 -5.82
CA LYS A 118 6.62 9.91 -4.61
C LYS A 118 6.21 9.10 -3.39
N LEU A 119 6.00 7.80 -3.59
CA LEU A 119 5.77 6.87 -2.49
C LEU A 119 6.97 6.79 -1.55
N ARG A 120 8.14 7.33 -2.00
CA ARG A 120 9.33 7.55 -1.20
C ARG A 120 8.99 8.05 0.19
N LEU A 121 9.24 7.13 1.09
CA LEU A 121 9.57 7.40 2.45
C LEU A 121 10.89 8.21 2.46
N GLU A 122 10.88 9.49 2.86
CA GLU A 122 12.12 10.20 3.19
C GLU A 122 13.01 9.30 4.05
N PRO A 123 14.32 9.19 3.74
CA PRO A 123 15.22 8.37 4.54
C PRO A 123 15.18 8.88 5.99
N PRO A 124 15.27 7.99 7.01
CA PRO A 124 15.51 8.48 8.36
C PRO A 124 16.79 9.30 8.32
N SER A 125 16.69 10.58 8.68
CA SER A 125 17.86 11.43 8.86
C SER A 125 18.81 10.72 9.83
N ASP A 126 20.09 10.60 9.47
CA ASP A 126 21.17 10.06 10.34
C ASP A 126 21.41 10.92 11.59
N ASP A 127 20.54 11.89 11.86
CA ASP A 127 20.55 12.74 13.02
C ASP A 127 19.88 12.02 14.20
N PRO A 128 20.61 11.61 15.24
CA PRO A 128 20.06 10.92 16.41
C PRO A 128 19.10 11.80 17.24
N SER A 129 18.91 13.07 16.86
CA SER A 129 17.92 13.98 17.44
C SER A 129 16.57 13.99 16.69
N ALA A 130 16.43 13.23 15.60
CA ALA A 130 15.24 13.21 14.77
C ALA A 130 14.04 12.58 15.50
N SER A 131 13.25 13.44 16.14
CA SER A 131 12.02 13.08 16.85
C SER A 131 11.03 12.32 15.97
N GLU A 132 10.06 11.65 16.59
CA GLU A 132 8.91 10.97 15.96
C GLU A 132 8.03 11.87 15.05
N SER A 133 8.52 13.01 14.55
CA SER A 133 7.93 13.89 13.53
C SER A 133 8.59 13.84 12.13
N SER A 134 9.81 13.29 11.96
CA SER A 134 10.56 13.22 10.68
C SER A 134 10.41 11.99 9.73
N LEU A 135 9.96 10.82 10.18
CA LEU A 135 9.54 9.71 9.31
C LEU A 135 8.32 10.11 8.46
N PRO A 136 8.21 9.57 7.25
CA PRO A 136 7.13 9.88 6.32
C PRO A 136 5.79 9.37 6.85
N ILE A 137 4.72 10.08 6.48
CA ILE A 137 3.37 9.88 7.00
C ILE A 137 2.92 8.42 6.86
N TYR A 138 3.24 7.73 5.77
CA TYR A 138 2.79 6.36 5.53
C TYR A 138 3.51 5.30 6.39
N ASP A 139 4.84 5.34 6.51
CA ASP A 139 5.58 4.35 7.32
C ASP A 139 5.35 4.54 8.82
N ARG A 140 5.33 5.80 9.27
CA ARG A 140 5.11 6.08 10.69
C ARG A 140 3.68 5.75 11.11
N THR A 141 2.69 6.08 10.28
CA THR A 141 1.28 5.80 10.57
C THR A 141 0.97 4.32 10.44
N LEU A 142 1.48 3.62 9.43
CA LEU A 142 1.22 2.18 9.26
C LEU A 142 1.89 1.35 10.36
N ARG A 143 3.18 1.58 10.66
CA ARG A 143 3.87 0.84 11.72
C ARG A 143 3.34 1.20 13.10
N ALA A 144 3.01 2.47 13.36
CA ALA A 144 2.36 2.84 14.61
C ALA A 144 0.99 2.17 14.74
N ARG A 145 0.22 2.04 13.66
CA ARG A 145 -1.10 1.37 13.67
C ARG A 145 -1.00 -0.14 13.84
N ILE A 146 -0.03 -0.78 13.19
CA ILE A 146 0.25 -2.22 13.38
C ILE A 146 0.65 -2.46 14.84
N ARG A 147 1.61 -1.69 15.37
CA ARG A 147 2.04 -1.79 16.78
C ARG A 147 0.96 -1.38 17.79
N CYS A 148 0.06 -0.47 17.43
CA CYS A 148 -1.07 -0.11 18.29
C CYS A 148 -2.16 -1.19 18.26
N ALA A 149 -2.36 -1.84 17.12
CA ALA A 149 -3.26 -2.99 16.99
C ALA A 149 -2.77 -4.19 17.81
N GLU A 150 -1.46 -4.46 17.85
CA GLU A 150 -0.87 -5.49 18.72
C GLU A 150 -1.19 -5.25 20.22
N ARG A 151 -1.27 -3.98 20.65
CA ARG A 151 -1.53 -3.61 22.05
C ARG A 151 -3.01 -3.60 22.44
N ARG A 152 -3.92 -3.45 21.49
CA ARG A 152 -5.37 -3.52 21.72
C ARG A 152 -5.80 -4.99 21.67
N ARG A 153 -5.88 -5.59 22.86
CA ARG A 153 -6.60 -6.83 23.14
C ARG A 153 -8.05 -6.50 23.49
#